data_AF-A0A7I7T9Y7-F1
#
_entry.id   AF-A0A7I7T9Y7-F1
#
_cell.length_a   1.000
_cell.length_b   1.000
_cell.length_c   1.000
_cell.angle_alpha   90.00
_cell.angle_beta   90.00
_cell.angle_gamma   90.00
#
_symmetry.space_group_name_H-M   'P 1'
#
loop_
_entity.id
_entity.type
_entity.pdbx_description
1 polymer ?
#
loop_
_entity_poly.entity_id
_entity_poly.type
_entity_poly.pdbx_seq_one_letter_code
_entity_poly.pdbx_strand_id
1 'polypeptide(L)'
;MNKEQAALPTVLSEFAMDNSFLGKIVEVCFVTEDAQRTMEGLVRLGVGPFRVYTFTSETVAQQTYRGESSPFALTVCFAINDNLTFEIMQPLSGRTVIREFLDQHGEGIHHIAFDCNNAPWEQRLKMFADRGFTATQSGRWLDQNSFSFFDTEAATTTCFETYHFPDDFTYPEPDRWYPGPPPVVKGSLYESPPPTGGRAGEAHKHSGE
;
A
#
# COMPACT_ATOMS: atom_id res chain seq x y z
N MET A 1 30.31 21.83 -11.33
CA MET A 1 29.96 20.88 -12.40
C MET A 1 28.56 21.23 -12.88
N ASN A 2 28.44 21.77 -14.09
CA ASN A 2 27.14 22.02 -14.70
C ASN A 2 26.50 20.66 -14.99
N LYS A 3 25.40 20.32 -14.31
CA LYS A 3 24.49 19.30 -14.82
C LYS A 3 23.91 19.88 -16.10
N GLU A 4 24.23 19.30 -17.26
CA GLU A 4 23.49 19.59 -18.49
C GLU A 4 22.00 19.47 -18.15
N GLN A 5 21.26 20.55 -18.36
CA GLN A 5 19.82 20.54 -18.17
C GLN A 5 19.24 19.61 -19.23
N ALA A 6 18.72 18.45 -18.80
CA ALA A 6 18.10 17.50 -19.71
C ALA A 6 17.05 18.22 -20.57
N ALA A 7 17.00 17.90 -21.87
CA ALA A 7 16.02 18.48 -22.77
C ALA A 7 14.60 18.23 -22.23
N LEU A 8 13.75 19.26 -22.29
CA LEU A 8 12.35 19.13 -21.90
C LEU A 8 11.64 18.13 -22.83
N PRO A 9 10.68 17.35 -22.31
CA PRO A 9 9.91 16.40 -23.13
C PRO A 9 9.03 17.12 -24.15
N THR A 10 8.67 16.39 -25.22
CA THR A 10 7.75 16.91 -26.24
C THR A 10 6.32 16.83 -25.73
N VAL A 11 5.59 17.95 -25.81
CA VAL A 11 4.14 17.97 -25.55
C VAL A 11 3.41 17.33 -26.73
N LEU A 12 2.62 16.28 -26.46
CA LEU A 12 1.88 15.52 -27.48
C LEU A 12 0.39 15.93 -27.54
N SER A 13 -0.17 16.35 -26.41
CA SER A 13 -1.55 16.83 -26.30
C SER A 13 -1.72 17.73 -25.08
N GLU A 14 -2.93 18.23 -24.84
CA GLU A 14 -3.29 18.95 -23.61
C GLU A 14 -3.16 18.11 -22.32
N PHE A 15 -3.00 16.78 -22.43
CA PHE A 15 -2.93 15.85 -21.30
C PHE A 15 -1.68 14.95 -21.29
N ALA A 16 -0.79 15.04 -22.29
CA ALA A 16 0.32 14.08 -22.42
C ALA A 16 1.61 14.68 -22.98
N MET A 17 2.73 14.12 -22.51
CA MET A 17 4.07 14.31 -23.04
C MET A 17 4.64 12.97 -23.52
N ASP A 18 5.64 13.00 -24.39
CA ASP A 18 6.30 11.79 -24.90
C ASP A 18 6.96 10.92 -23.81
N ASN A 19 7.19 11.49 -22.63
CA ASN A 19 7.72 10.81 -21.46
C ASN A 19 6.68 10.52 -20.36
N SER A 20 5.40 10.79 -20.59
CA SER A 20 4.31 10.51 -19.64
C SER A 20 4.20 9.02 -19.35
N PHE A 21 4.36 8.62 -18.08
CA PHE A 21 4.39 7.19 -17.70
C PHE A 21 3.64 6.84 -16.41
N LEU A 22 3.40 7.83 -15.53
CA LEU A 22 2.81 7.60 -14.21
C LEU A 22 1.37 7.07 -14.26
N GLY A 23 0.58 7.43 -15.27
CA GLY A 23 -0.81 7.00 -15.36
C GLY A 23 -1.70 7.68 -14.31
N LYS A 24 -2.61 6.92 -13.70
CA LYS A 24 -3.60 7.45 -12.74
C LYS A 24 -3.05 7.46 -11.32
N ILE A 25 -3.48 8.46 -10.56
CA ILE A 25 -3.38 8.44 -9.10
C ILE A 25 -4.35 7.39 -8.57
N VAL A 26 -3.88 6.50 -7.69
CA VAL A 26 -4.68 5.41 -7.12
C VAL A 26 -4.70 5.41 -5.60
N GLU A 27 -3.78 6.13 -4.94
CA GLU A 27 -3.74 6.22 -3.49
C GLU A 27 -3.17 7.55 -3.01
N VAL A 28 -3.63 7.98 -1.83
CA VAL A 28 -3.03 9.04 -1.02
C VAL A 28 -2.82 8.53 0.40
N CYS A 29 -1.60 8.66 0.90
CA CYS A 29 -1.25 8.20 2.25
C CYS A 29 -1.03 9.35 3.23
N PHE A 30 -1.68 9.25 4.38
CA PHE A 30 -1.45 10.06 5.57
C PHE A 30 -0.51 9.32 6.53
N VAL A 31 0.60 9.95 6.91
CA VAL A 31 1.51 9.43 7.92
C VAL A 31 1.27 10.13 9.25
N THR A 32 1.21 9.35 10.32
CA THR A 32 0.81 9.80 11.65
C THR A 32 1.49 9.00 12.76
N GLU A 33 1.60 9.59 13.95
CA GLU A 33 1.98 8.91 15.20
C GLU A 33 0.80 8.14 15.81
N ASP A 34 -0.44 8.41 15.38
CA ASP A 34 -1.67 7.80 15.92
C ASP A 34 -2.70 7.53 14.81
N ALA A 35 -2.66 6.29 14.30
CA ALA A 35 -3.57 5.83 13.25
C ALA A 35 -5.04 5.84 13.71
N GLN A 36 -5.32 5.61 15.00
CA GLN A 36 -6.68 5.60 15.52
C GLN A 36 -7.30 7.00 15.47
N ARG A 37 -6.59 8.02 15.97
CA ARG A 37 -7.03 9.43 15.90
C ARG A 37 -7.22 9.89 14.45
N THR A 38 -6.33 9.49 13.55
CA THR A 38 -6.41 9.87 12.14
C THR A 38 -7.60 9.20 11.44
N MET A 39 -7.83 7.90 11.67
CA MET A 39 -9.04 7.21 11.18
C MET A 39 -10.31 7.85 11.73
N GLU A 40 -10.38 8.17 13.02
CA GLU A 40 -11.52 8.88 13.61
C GLU A 40 -11.82 10.21 12.92
N GLY A 41 -10.77 10.98 12.58
CA GLY A 41 -10.88 12.21 11.83
C GLY A 41 -11.47 12.00 10.44
N LEU A 42 -10.91 11.05 9.68
CA LEU A 42 -11.36 10.74 8.32
C LEU A 42 -12.78 10.16 8.30
N VAL A 43 -13.15 9.31 9.27
CA VAL A 43 -14.52 8.78 9.42
C VAL A 43 -15.52 9.91 9.66
N ARG A 44 -15.19 10.92 10.47
CA ARG A 44 -16.06 12.10 10.65
C ARG A 44 -16.26 12.90 9.36
N LEU A 45 -15.29 12.82 8.44
CA LEU A 45 -15.34 13.45 7.11
C LEU A 45 -15.99 12.53 6.05
N GLY A 46 -16.44 11.32 6.43
CA GLY A 46 -17.12 10.40 5.53
C GLY A 46 -16.21 9.42 4.79
N VAL A 47 -14.94 9.29 5.17
CA VAL A 47 -14.00 8.32 4.59
C VAL A 47 -13.92 7.06 5.46
N GLY A 48 -14.23 5.90 4.88
CA GLY A 48 -14.24 4.60 5.55
C GLY A 48 -15.17 3.59 4.84
N PRO A 49 -15.37 2.38 5.39
CA PRO A 49 -14.67 1.83 6.54
C PRO A 49 -13.21 1.49 6.20
N PHE A 50 -12.35 1.52 7.22
CA PHE A 50 -10.95 1.12 7.15
C PHE A 50 -10.78 -0.36 7.42
N ARG A 51 -9.94 -1.01 6.62
CA ARG A 51 -9.26 -2.26 6.94
C ARG A 51 -7.96 -1.92 7.63
N VAL A 52 -7.72 -2.46 8.82
CA VAL A 52 -6.49 -2.22 9.58
C VAL A 52 -5.64 -3.48 9.54
N TYR A 53 -4.38 -3.31 9.17
CA TYR A 53 -3.39 -4.38 9.13
C TYR A 53 -2.14 -3.97 9.90
N THR A 54 -1.46 -4.97 10.45
CA THR A 54 -0.11 -4.84 11.00
C THR A 54 0.86 -5.49 10.03
N PHE A 55 1.60 -4.66 9.30
CA PHE A 55 2.66 -5.14 8.42
C PHE A 55 3.89 -5.42 9.25
N THR A 56 4.42 -6.63 9.13
CA THR A 56 5.69 -7.09 9.75
C THR A 56 6.52 -7.85 8.73
N SER A 57 7.76 -8.21 9.08
CA SER A 57 8.61 -9.09 8.27
C SER A 57 8.02 -10.49 8.01
N GLU A 58 7.01 -10.92 8.77
CA GLU A 58 6.30 -12.18 8.54
C GLU A 58 5.28 -12.06 7.40
N THR A 59 4.66 -10.88 7.29
CA THR A 59 3.60 -10.60 6.29
C THR A 59 4.11 -9.87 5.06
N VAL A 60 5.24 -9.18 5.16
CA VAL A 60 5.85 -8.38 4.09
C VAL A 60 7.25 -8.92 3.86
N ALA A 61 7.42 -9.64 2.76
CA ALA A 61 8.71 -10.14 2.34
C ALA A 61 9.56 -9.03 1.70
N GLN A 62 10.86 -9.27 1.57
CA GLN A 62 11.80 -8.41 0.83
C GLN A 62 11.76 -6.93 1.27
N GLN A 63 11.65 -6.69 2.58
CA GLN A 63 11.65 -5.35 3.14
C GLN A 63 13.02 -4.68 2.94
N THR A 64 13.03 -3.56 2.23
CA THR A 64 14.24 -2.77 2.01
C THR A 64 14.05 -1.32 2.42
N TYR A 65 15.15 -0.68 2.82
CA TYR A 65 15.26 0.75 3.05
C TYR A 65 16.59 1.23 2.47
N ARG A 66 16.53 2.13 1.50
CA ARG A 66 17.66 2.75 0.79
C ARG A 66 18.69 1.72 0.29
N GLY A 67 18.18 0.63 -0.30
CA GLY A 67 18.98 -0.46 -0.87
C GLY A 67 19.48 -1.50 0.14
N GLU A 68 19.25 -1.32 1.44
CA GLU A 68 19.60 -2.30 2.47
C GLU A 68 18.39 -3.08 2.96
N SER A 69 18.60 -4.31 3.41
CA SER A 69 17.57 -5.06 4.15
C SER A 69 17.17 -4.28 5.41
N SER A 70 15.87 -4.12 5.63
CA SER A 70 15.36 -3.39 6.79
C SER A 70 14.07 -4.05 7.29
N PRO A 71 14.16 -4.99 8.25
CA PRO A 71 13.00 -5.47 8.95
C PRO A 71 12.26 -4.30 9.60
N PHE A 72 10.99 -4.11 9.24
CA PHE A 72 10.15 -3.05 9.79
C PHE A 72 8.76 -3.54 10.16
N ALA A 73 8.09 -2.77 11.00
CA ALA A 73 6.68 -2.94 11.27
C ALA A 73 5.91 -1.62 11.14
N LEU A 74 4.73 -1.68 10.52
CA LEU A 74 3.82 -0.54 10.30
C LEU A 74 2.39 -0.96 10.66
N THR A 75 1.61 -0.07 11.26
CA THR A 75 0.15 -0.14 11.15
C THR A 75 -0.24 0.53 9.85
N VAL A 76 -1.01 -0.18 9.02
CA VAL A 76 -1.49 0.30 7.73
C VAL A 76 -3.01 0.20 7.69
N CYS A 77 -3.69 1.30 7.35
CA CYS A 77 -5.14 1.36 7.29
C CYS A 77 -5.61 1.78 5.90
N PHE A 78 -6.48 0.99 5.26
CA PHE A 78 -6.99 1.29 3.93
C PHE A 78 -8.50 1.53 3.95
N ALA A 79 -8.94 2.65 3.38
CA ALA A 79 -10.33 2.90 3.02
C ALA A 79 -10.43 3.21 1.52
N ILE A 80 -11.41 2.62 0.84
CA ILE A 80 -11.65 2.88 -0.58
C ILE A 80 -12.73 3.95 -0.70
N ASN A 81 -12.45 5.01 -1.44
CA ASN A 81 -13.40 6.05 -1.81
C ASN A 81 -13.46 6.13 -3.35
N ASP A 82 -14.54 5.60 -3.91
CA ASP A 82 -14.67 5.32 -5.34
C ASP A 82 -13.48 4.53 -5.91
N ASN A 83 -12.61 5.20 -6.66
CA ASN A 83 -11.44 4.61 -7.33
C ASN A 83 -10.11 5.02 -6.67
N LEU A 84 -10.16 5.69 -5.51
CA LEU A 84 -9.00 6.18 -4.78
C LEU A 84 -8.90 5.48 -3.42
N THR A 85 -7.71 5.00 -3.08
CA THR A 85 -7.42 4.51 -1.74
C THR A 85 -6.96 5.65 -0.85
N PHE A 86 -7.58 5.75 0.33
CA PHE A 86 -7.08 6.53 1.45
C PHE A 86 -6.30 5.58 2.34
N GLU A 87 -4.99 5.77 2.40
CA GLU A 87 -4.10 5.01 3.26
C GLU A 87 -3.70 5.83 4.49
N ILE A 88 -3.58 5.17 5.65
CA ILE A 88 -2.87 5.71 6.80
C ILE A 88 -1.72 4.77 7.13
N MET A 89 -0.52 5.31 7.28
CA MET A 89 0.63 4.58 7.80
C MET A 89 1.11 5.16 9.13
N GLN A 90 1.28 4.29 10.12
CA GLN A 90 1.92 4.59 11.39
C GLN A 90 3.13 3.66 11.58
N PRO A 91 4.35 4.20 11.72
CA PRO A 91 5.53 3.36 11.95
C PRO A 91 5.57 2.82 13.37
N LEU A 92 5.82 1.51 13.51
CA LEU A 92 5.90 0.82 14.80
C LEU A 92 7.34 0.46 15.17
N SER A 93 8.14 0.00 14.20
CA SER A 93 9.56 -0.33 14.39
C SER A 93 10.32 -0.39 13.07
N GLY A 94 11.65 -0.42 13.17
CA GLY A 94 12.54 -0.52 12.01
C GLY A 94 12.82 0.82 11.35
N ARG A 95 13.80 0.83 10.44
CA ARG A 95 14.13 2.01 9.64
C ARG A 95 13.18 2.05 8.45
N THR A 96 12.41 3.13 8.33
CA THR A 96 11.46 3.32 7.24
C THR A 96 11.45 4.76 6.75
N VAL A 97 11.09 4.96 5.48
CA VAL A 97 10.83 6.31 4.92
C VAL A 97 9.64 6.99 5.63
N ILE A 98 8.71 6.18 6.15
CA ILE A 98 7.55 6.64 6.94
C ILE A 98 8.00 7.30 8.25
N ARG A 99 8.88 6.64 9.01
CA ARG A 99 9.48 7.22 10.23
C ARG A 99 10.34 8.43 9.89
N GLU A 100 11.13 8.34 8.83
CA GLU A 100 11.99 9.44 8.36
C GLU A 100 11.15 10.71 8.07
N PHE A 101 10.02 10.57 7.40
CA PHE A 101 9.11 11.68 7.14
C PHE A 101 8.57 12.32 8.41
N LEU A 102 8.10 11.52 9.37
CA LEU A 102 7.61 12.04 10.65
C LEU A 102 8.71 12.81 11.41
N ASP A 103 9.94 12.30 11.39
CA ASP A 103 11.08 12.94 12.06
C ASP A 103 11.43 14.30 11.44
N GLN A 104 11.31 14.42 10.11
CA GLN A 104 11.71 15.61 9.37
C GLN A 104 10.58 16.65 9.25
N HIS A 105 9.33 16.20 9.15
CA HIS A 105 8.20 17.04 8.75
C HIS A 105 7.04 17.00 9.74
N GLY A 106 6.98 16.03 10.65
CA GLY A 106 5.80 15.72 11.44
C GLY A 106 4.73 15.00 10.62
N GLU A 107 3.50 14.99 11.12
CA GLU A 107 2.37 14.30 10.50
C GLU A 107 1.88 15.01 9.22
N GLY A 108 1.40 14.25 8.24
CA GLY A 108 0.91 14.83 6.99
C GLY A 108 0.71 13.81 5.87
N ILE A 109 0.43 14.30 4.66
CA ILE A 109 0.41 13.46 3.45
C ILE A 109 1.86 13.16 3.05
N HIS A 110 2.20 11.87 2.98
CA HIS A 110 3.56 11.42 2.66
C HIS A 110 3.74 11.16 1.17
N HIS A 111 2.89 10.30 0.61
CA HIS A 111 3.02 9.86 -0.77
C HIS A 111 1.70 9.84 -1.53
N ILE A 112 1.86 9.83 -2.85
CA ILE A 112 0.81 9.58 -3.83
C ILE A 112 1.24 8.37 -4.66
N ALA A 113 0.38 7.36 -4.77
CA ALA A 113 0.67 6.18 -5.57
C ALA A 113 0.07 6.27 -6.97
N PHE A 114 0.80 5.71 -7.93
CA PHE A 114 0.46 5.74 -9.35
C PHE A 114 0.36 4.33 -9.94
N ASP A 115 -0.63 4.11 -10.81
CA ASP A 115 -0.86 2.82 -11.48
C ASP A 115 0.16 2.51 -12.59
N CYS A 116 1.00 3.46 -12.97
CA CYS A 116 1.97 3.36 -14.05
C CYS A 116 1.37 2.80 -15.35
N ASN A 117 0.13 3.20 -15.68
CA ASN A 117 -0.65 2.68 -16.81
C ASN A 117 -0.76 1.14 -16.84
N ASN A 118 -0.76 0.51 -15.66
CA ASN A 118 -0.76 -0.94 -15.48
C ASN A 118 0.45 -1.66 -16.10
N ALA A 119 1.60 -0.98 -16.24
CA ALA A 119 2.83 -1.62 -16.69
C ALA A 119 3.24 -2.77 -15.75
N PRO A 120 3.91 -3.83 -16.25
CA PRO A 120 4.48 -4.89 -15.42
C PRO A 120 5.43 -4.35 -14.34
N TRP A 121 5.48 -5.00 -13.18
CA TRP A 121 6.23 -4.54 -11.99
C TRP A 121 7.66 -4.09 -12.29
N GLU A 122 8.47 -4.94 -12.93
CA GLU A 122 9.87 -4.61 -13.27
C GLU A 122 9.99 -3.40 -14.20
N GLN A 123 9.03 -3.23 -15.11
CA GLN A 123 9.01 -2.07 -16.00
C GLN A 123 8.73 -0.78 -15.22
N ARG A 124 7.89 -0.82 -14.19
CA ARG A 124 7.64 0.33 -13.31
C ARG A 124 8.92 0.81 -12.66
N LEU A 125 9.64 -0.09 -11.99
CA LEU A 125 10.91 0.23 -11.33
C LEU A 125 11.92 0.81 -12.33
N LYS A 126 12.02 0.20 -13.52
CA LYS A 126 12.90 0.70 -14.58
C LYS A 126 12.52 2.11 -15.05
N MET A 127 11.23 2.42 -15.22
CA MET A 127 10.78 3.74 -15.68
C MET A 127 11.15 4.87 -14.72
N PHE A 128 11.09 4.62 -13.41
CA PHE A 128 11.59 5.55 -12.39
C PHE A 128 13.12 5.65 -12.42
N ALA A 129 13.82 4.51 -12.43
CA ALA A 129 15.28 4.47 -12.42
C ALA A 129 15.91 5.16 -13.65
N ASP A 130 15.36 4.96 -14.84
CA ASP A 130 15.79 5.61 -16.09
C ASP A 130 15.69 7.14 -16.01
N ARG A 131 14.84 7.66 -15.11
CA ARG A 131 14.63 9.10 -14.86
C ARG A 131 15.43 9.61 -13.64
N GLY A 132 16.28 8.76 -13.06
CA GLY A 132 17.11 9.09 -11.92
C GLY A 132 16.39 9.06 -10.58
N PHE A 133 15.22 8.42 -10.50
CA PHE A 133 14.49 8.21 -9.25
C PHE A 133 14.71 6.78 -8.74
N THR A 134 15.35 6.66 -7.59
CA THR A 134 15.73 5.38 -6.99
C THR A 134 14.69 4.93 -5.97
N ALA A 135 14.46 3.62 -5.88
CA ALA A 135 13.62 3.05 -4.83
C ALA A 135 14.22 3.35 -3.43
N THR A 136 13.42 3.96 -2.55
CA THR A 136 13.84 4.34 -1.19
C THR A 136 13.37 3.36 -0.13
N GLN A 137 12.24 2.70 -0.34
CA GLN A 137 11.77 1.60 0.48
C GLN A 137 10.85 0.72 -0.36
N SER A 138 10.93 -0.59 -0.16
CA SER A 138 10.10 -1.56 -0.87
C SER A 138 9.71 -2.73 0.03
N GLY A 139 8.72 -3.49 -0.40
CA GLY A 139 8.33 -4.75 0.22
C GLY A 139 7.35 -5.52 -0.65
N ARG A 140 7.05 -6.74 -0.23
CA ARG A 140 6.09 -7.62 -0.92
C ARG A 140 5.09 -8.21 0.08
N TRP A 141 3.91 -7.61 0.18
CA TRP A 141 2.86 -8.04 1.09
C TRP A 141 2.28 -9.39 0.65
N LEU A 142 2.22 -10.34 1.58
CA LEU A 142 1.90 -11.75 1.39
C LEU A 142 2.69 -12.41 0.26
N ASP A 143 3.92 -11.95 0.03
CA ASP A 143 4.81 -12.40 -1.04
C ASP A 143 4.17 -12.29 -2.45
N GLN A 144 3.18 -11.42 -2.62
CA GLN A 144 2.40 -11.24 -3.86
C GLN A 144 2.28 -9.77 -4.28
N ASN A 145 1.84 -8.89 -3.37
CA ASN A 145 1.66 -7.47 -3.67
C ASN A 145 2.97 -6.71 -3.46
N SER A 146 3.61 -6.30 -4.56
CA SER A 146 4.84 -5.52 -4.51
C SER A 146 4.54 -4.04 -4.41
N PHE A 147 5.29 -3.31 -3.58
CA PHE A 147 5.23 -1.85 -3.49
C PHE A 147 6.64 -1.25 -3.42
N SER A 148 6.78 -0.01 -3.88
CA SER A 148 8.04 0.74 -3.83
C SER A 148 7.78 2.25 -3.80
N PHE A 149 8.46 2.92 -2.87
CA PHE A 149 8.56 4.37 -2.77
C PHE A 149 9.81 4.87 -3.50
N PHE A 150 9.80 6.11 -3.99
CA PHE A 150 10.90 6.69 -4.77
C PHE A 150 11.33 8.07 -4.24
N ASP A 151 12.63 8.39 -4.36
CA ASP A 151 13.30 9.64 -3.90
C ASP A 151 12.94 10.90 -4.73
N THR A 152 11.64 11.07 -4.96
CA THR A 152 11.04 12.11 -5.79
C THR A 152 10.82 13.42 -5.06
N GLU A 153 10.94 13.44 -3.73
CA GLU A 153 10.69 14.58 -2.85
C GLU A 153 11.60 15.77 -3.19
N ALA A 154 12.88 15.50 -3.43
CA ALA A 154 13.84 16.56 -3.78
C ALA A 154 13.52 17.25 -5.12
N ALA A 155 12.86 16.53 -6.04
CA ALA A 155 12.49 17.05 -7.35
C ALA A 155 11.05 17.61 -7.41
N THR A 156 10.14 17.08 -6.59
CA THR A 156 8.69 17.30 -6.73
C THR A 156 7.99 17.72 -5.44
N THR A 157 8.71 17.81 -4.32
CA THR A 157 8.20 18.08 -2.95
C THR A 157 7.35 16.98 -2.33
N THR A 158 7.14 15.85 -3.02
CA THR A 158 6.30 14.75 -2.54
C THR A 158 6.91 13.40 -2.91
N CYS A 159 6.68 12.39 -2.09
CA CYS A 159 7.12 11.02 -2.37
C CYS A 159 6.13 10.37 -3.33
N PHE A 160 6.61 9.75 -4.39
CA PHE A 160 5.79 8.94 -5.29
C PHE A 160 5.99 7.46 -5.00
N GLU A 161 4.91 6.72 -5.17
CA GLU A 161 4.87 5.28 -5.01
C GLU A 161 4.29 4.61 -6.25
N THR A 162 4.63 3.35 -6.45
CA THR A 162 3.79 2.43 -7.21
C THR A 162 3.72 1.07 -6.53
N TYR A 163 2.57 0.41 -6.69
CA TYR A 163 2.37 -0.96 -6.23
C TYR A 163 1.65 -1.79 -7.31
N HIS A 164 1.76 -3.11 -7.18
CA HIS A 164 1.16 -4.07 -8.11
C HIS A 164 0.51 -5.22 -7.34
N PHE A 165 -0.79 -5.41 -7.54
CA PHE A 165 -1.52 -6.60 -7.11
C PHE A 165 -1.62 -7.57 -8.29
N PRO A 166 -1.33 -8.87 -8.12
CA PRO A 166 -1.66 -9.86 -9.14
C PRO A 166 -3.19 -10.02 -9.28
N ASP A 167 -3.65 -10.47 -10.44
CA ASP A 167 -5.09 -10.60 -10.76
C ASP A 167 -5.86 -11.53 -9.81
N ASP A 168 -5.16 -12.51 -9.23
CA ASP A 168 -5.70 -13.48 -8.28
C ASP A 168 -5.46 -13.11 -6.80
N PHE A 169 -5.00 -11.88 -6.53
CA PHE A 169 -4.78 -11.41 -5.16
C PHE A 169 -6.09 -11.41 -4.37
N THR A 170 -6.10 -12.15 -3.27
CA THR A 170 -7.19 -12.12 -2.31
C THR A 170 -6.76 -11.34 -1.09
N TYR A 171 -7.49 -10.27 -0.77
CA TYR A 171 -7.26 -9.52 0.46
C TYR A 171 -7.42 -10.44 1.67
N PRO A 172 -6.45 -10.50 2.59
CA PRO A 172 -6.62 -11.19 3.86
C PRO A 172 -7.65 -10.46 4.72
N GLU A 173 -8.28 -11.19 5.64
CA GLU A 173 -9.06 -10.57 6.72
C GLU A 173 -8.19 -9.57 7.49
N PRO A 174 -8.68 -8.34 7.72
CA PRO A 174 -7.92 -7.38 8.50
C PRO A 174 -7.86 -7.75 9.97
N ASP A 175 -6.83 -7.27 10.66
CA ASP A 175 -6.72 -7.39 12.12
C ASP A 175 -7.98 -6.82 12.80
N ARG A 176 -8.52 -5.75 12.20
CA ARG A 176 -9.85 -5.22 12.51
C ARG A 176 -10.39 -4.35 11.38
N TRP A 177 -11.71 -4.20 11.39
CA TRP A 177 -12.41 -3.15 10.67
C TRP A 177 -12.66 -1.93 11.56
N TYR A 178 -12.70 -0.74 10.97
CA TYR A 178 -13.06 0.50 11.68
C TYR A 178 -13.93 1.43 10.80
N PRO A 179 -15.03 2.01 11.30
CA PRO A 179 -15.61 1.84 12.64
C PRO A 179 -16.32 0.48 12.83
N GLY A 180 -16.50 -0.28 11.75
CA GLY A 180 -17.05 -1.63 11.77
C GLY A 180 -16.93 -2.29 10.39
N PRO A 181 -17.16 -3.60 10.30
CA PRO A 181 -17.09 -4.33 9.04
C PRO A 181 -18.23 -3.94 8.08
N PRO A 182 -18.05 -4.13 6.77
CA PRO A 182 -19.13 -3.95 5.80
C PRO A 182 -20.26 -4.97 6.06
N PRO A 183 -21.52 -4.64 5.72
CA PRO A 183 -22.59 -5.63 5.71
C PRO A 183 -22.25 -6.80 4.79
N VAL A 184 -22.63 -8.02 5.19
CA VAL A 184 -22.52 -9.19 4.31
C VAL A 184 -23.55 -9.06 3.20
N VAL A 185 -23.10 -8.74 1.99
CA VAL A 185 -23.93 -8.68 0.79
C VAL A 185 -23.51 -9.79 -0.16
N LYS A 186 -24.47 -10.56 -0.65
CA LYS A 186 -24.25 -11.64 -1.61
C LYS A 186 -23.66 -11.08 -2.91
N GLY A 187 -22.52 -11.61 -3.36
CA GLY A 187 -21.77 -11.09 -4.51
C GLY A 187 -20.87 -9.88 -4.21
N SER A 188 -20.73 -9.49 -2.94
CA SER A 188 -19.67 -8.57 -2.50
C SER A 188 -18.31 -9.25 -2.64
N LEU A 189 -17.26 -8.45 -2.86
CA LEU A 189 -15.86 -8.87 -2.70
C LEU A 189 -15.56 -9.50 -1.33
N TYR A 190 -16.48 -9.35 -0.35
CA TYR A 190 -16.34 -9.78 1.04
C TYR A 190 -17.43 -10.78 1.48
N GLU A 191 -18.05 -11.52 0.56
CA GLU A 191 -18.89 -12.68 0.91
C GLU A 191 -18.00 -13.77 1.54
N SER A 192 -18.10 -13.98 2.86
CA SER A 192 -17.36 -15.05 3.53
C SER A 192 -17.73 -16.40 2.90
N PRO A 193 -16.77 -17.33 2.68
CA PRO A 193 -17.09 -18.67 2.23
C PRO A 193 -18.08 -19.32 3.22
N PRO A 194 -19.01 -20.15 2.74
CA PRO A 194 -19.96 -20.81 3.62
C PRO A 194 -19.20 -21.58 4.71
N PRO A 195 -19.68 -21.56 5.96
CA PRO A 195 -19.01 -22.27 7.04
C PRO A 195 -18.84 -23.73 6.60
N THR A 196 -17.59 -24.20 6.55
CA THR A 196 -17.30 -25.62 6.33
C THR A 196 -17.96 -26.38 7.45
N GLY A 197 -19.10 -27.02 7.15
CA GLY A 197 -19.87 -27.78 8.12
C GLY A 197 -18.94 -28.76 8.82
N GLY A 198 -18.73 -28.53 10.12
CA GLY A 198 -18.07 -29.50 10.98
C GLY A 198 -18.82 -30.82 10.83
N ARG A 199 -18.11 -31.88 10.40
CA ARG A 199 -18.65 -33.23 10.52
C ARG A 199 -18.85 -33.49 12.01
N ALA A 200 -20.12 -33.50 12.42
CA ALA A 200 -20.55 -34.00 13.71
C ALA A 200 -20.13 -35.47 13.84
N GLY A 201 -19.79 -35.85 15.08
CA GLY A 201 -19.02 -37.05 15.40
C GLY A 201 -19.62 -38.38 14.95
N GLU A 202 -18.72 -39.33 14.72
CA GLU A 202 -19.01 -40.73 14.96
C GLU A 202 -18.34 -41.14 16.28
N ALA A 203 -19.18 -41.35 17.29
CA ALA A 203 -18.82 -41.95 18.55
C ALA A 203 -18.54 -43.44 18.32
N HIS A 204 -17.27 -43.86 18.45
CA HIS A 204 -16.97 -45.28 18.56
C HIS A 204 -17.35 -45.78 19.96
N LYS A 205 -18.45 -46.52 20.03
CA LYS A 205 -18.81 -47.37 21.15
C LYS A 205 -17.92 -48.63 21.15
N HIS A 206 -17.50 -49.00 22.36
CA HIS A 206 -16.90 -50.28 22.74
C HIS A 206 -17.79 -51.51 22.45
N SER A 207 -17.13 -52.60 22.04
CA SER A 207 -17.34 -54.01 22.43
C SER A 207 -16.10 -54.75 21.92
N GLY A 208 -15.26 -55.44 22.69
CA GLY A 208 -15.59 -56.41 23.73
C GLY A 208 -15.45 -57.81 23.13
N GLU A 209 -14.24 -58.38 23.20
CA GLU A 209 -13.90 -59.80 23.43
C GLU A 209 -12.38 -59.92 23.67
#